data_AF-A0A8T5LUQ6-F1
#
_entry.id   AF-A0A8T5LUQ6-F1
#
_cell.length_a   1.000
_cell.length_b   1.000
_cell.length_c   1.000
_cell.angle_alpha   90.00
_cell.angle_beta   90.00
_cell.angle_gamma   90.00
#
_symmetry.space_group_name_H-M   'P 1'
#
loop_
_entity.id
_entity.type
_entity.pdbx_description
1 polymer ?
#
loop_
_entity_poly.entity_id
_entity_poly.type
_entity_poly.pdbx_seq_one_letter_code
_entity_poly.pdbx_strand_id
1 'polypeptide(L)'
;MIERWKCKKCDKKWIYPVDRCIYCGEPIEIEVGTKTKVMGVTKISIPSPEHPIIPYYTLILEDEHGNKMPKKVMNEYKIGDEFKWEASDDENAVSIIKIKYDHEFAVKKAIELVGGLKLDENTKVLIKPNIMTAAYSYYALTTNPKVIKALIDNLVAQKVSRNNITIAEQSQFAEFDKAVSRTGIAKLASDNGVKLVDIAKTEFVDKESGGFKFKVSKILYENDLIINVPVMKTHMLLGISGALENMTRVVSAETYKELQNDPAKALEAICHLHKVLPKYFTLADCSIGLQGNGPLNYGEPAFLNMIMASRDPVAVDKVFEEMGMLRKVPLTDTAERMGIGSADMREITVTGDQLDACKRELKPAYGSKLIKMR
;
A
#
# COMPACT_ATOMS: atom_id res chain seq x y z
N MET A 1 -19.26 1.24 -6.47
CA MET A 1 -19.15 1.41 -5.00
C MET A 1 -19.43 0.11 -4.26
N ILE A 2 -20.45 -0.64 -4.67
CA ILE A 2 -20.74 -1.97 -4.12
C ILE A 2 -20.61 -2.97 -5.26
N GLU A 3 -19.84 -4.04 -5.05
CA GLU A 3 -19.71 -5.14 -6.01
C GLU A 3 -20.35 -6.40 -5.46
N ARG A 4 -21.03 -7.13 -6.34
CA ARG A 4 -21.60 -8.45 -6.04
C ARG A 4 -21.23 -9.45 -7.11
N TRP A 5 -20.77 -10.60 -6.66
CA TRP A 5 -20.63 -11.77 -7.50
C TRP A 5 -22.02 -12.37 -7.66
N LYS A 6 -22.56 -12.37 -8.87
CA LYS A 6 -23.93 -12.77 -9.17
C LYS A 6 -23.94 -13.98 -10.09
N CYS A 7 -24.75 -14.97 -9.77
CA CYS A 7 -24.95 -16.13 -10.63
C CYS A 7 -25.93 -15.81 -11.76
N LYS A 8 -25.50 -16.02 -13.01
CA LYS A 8 -26.33 -15.77 -14.20
C LYS A 8 -27.63 -16.60 -14.28
N LYS A 9 -27.64 -17.79 -13.68
CA LYS A 9 -28.79 -18.72 -13.73
C LYS A 9 -29.78 -18.58 -12.57
N CYS A 10 -29.30 -18.59 -11.32
CA CYS A 10 -30.18 -18.62 -10.14
C CYS A 10 -30.26 -17.29 -9.39
N ASP A 11 -29.68 -16.21 -9.93
CA ASP A 11 -29.73 -14.83 -9.42
C ASP A 11 -29.17 -14.62 -7.99
N LYS A 12 -28.56 -15.66 -7.41
CA LYS A 12 -27.90 -15.56 -6.10
C LYS A 12 -26.69 -14.64 -6.19
N LYS A 13 -26.49 -13.86 -5.12
CA LYS A 13 -25.40 -12.88 -5.00
C LYS A 13 -24.51 -13.19 -3.80
N TRP A 14 -23.21 -12.95 -3.95
CA TRP A 14 -22.21 -13.05 -2.88
C TRP A 14 -21.52 -11.71 -2.67
N ILE A 15 -21.15 -11.44 -1.42
CA ILE A 15 -20.41 -10.24 -1.03
C ILE A 15 -18.89 -10.38 -1.19
N TYR A 16 -18.43 -11.59 -1.53
CA TYR A 16 -17.03 -11.97 -1.68
C TYR A 16 -16.81 -12.71 -3.01
N PRO A 17 -15.57 -12.72 -3.53
CA PRO A 17 -15.24 -13.41 -4.77
C PRO A 17 -15.59 -14.90 -4.73
N VAL A 18 -16.30 -15.35 -5.76
CA VAL A 18 -16.60 -16.76 -6.03
C VAL A 18 -16.44 -17.02 -7.53
N ASP A 19 -15.69 -18.07 -7.88
CA ASP A 19 -15.38 -18.39 -9.29
C ASP A 19 -16.59 -19.00 -10.02
N ARG A 20 -17.41 -19.76 -9.29
CA ARG A 20 -18.62 -20.43 -9.77
C ARG A 20 -19.71 -20.37 -8.71
N CYS A 21 -20.96 -20.42 -9.15
CA CYS A 21 -22.11 -20.49 -8.26
C CYS A 21 -22.03 -21.73 -7.37
N ILE A 22 -22.02 -21.52 -6.05
CA ILE A 22 -21.95 -22.60 -5.05
C ILE A 22 -23.15 -23.56 -5.15
N TYR A 23 -24.29 -23.10 -5.67
CA TYR A 23 -25.52 -23.88 -5.72
C TYR A 23 -25.72 -24.62 -7.04
N CYS A 24 -25.39 -23.99 -8.19
CA CYS A 24 -25.68 -24.57 -9.50
C CYS A 24 -24.46 -24.72 -10.41
N GLY A 25 -23.25 -24.37 -9.96
CA GLY A 25 -21.99 -24.56 -10.69
C GLY A 25 -21.77 -23.63 -11.89
N GLU A 26 -22.74 -22.77 -12.20
CA GLU A 26 -22.70 -21.86 -13.34
C GLU A 26 -21.72 -20.69 -13.13
N PRO A 27 -21.28 -20.03 -14.23
CA PRO A 27 -20.41 -18.87 -14.14
C PRO A 27 -21.02 -17.71 -13.34
N ILE A 28 -20.12 -16.97 -12.71
CA ILE A 28 -20.40 -15.76 -11.95
C ILE A 28 -20.06 -14.54 -12.80
N GLU A 29 -20.88 -13.49 -12.69
CA GLU A 29 -20.57 -12.15 -13.18
C GLU A 29 -20.44 -11.17 -12.01
N ILE A 30 -19.67 -10.09 -12.22
CA ILE A 30 -19.54 -9.03 -11.22
C ILE A 30 -20.55 -7.94 -11.56
N GLU A 31 -21.57 -7.81 -10.71
CA GLU A 31 -22.53 -6.71 -10.74
C GLU A 31 -21.95 -5.53 -9.96
N VAL A 32 -21.78 -4.39 -10.61
CA VAL A 32 -21.13 -3.19 -10.05
C VAL A 32 -22.14 -2.06 -9.92
N GLY A 33 -22.52 -1.73 -8.68
CA GLY A 33 -23.36 -0.57 -8.40
C GLY A 33 -22.58 0.73 -8.51
N THR A 34 -23.13 1.72 -9.22
CA THR A 34 -22.52 3.02 -9.49
C THR A 34 -23.05 4.14 -8.61
N LYS A 35 -24.30 4.03 -8.16
CA LYS A 35 -24.95 5.01 -7.27
C LYS A 35 -25.17 4.37 -5.92
N THR A 36 -25.12 5.15 -4.85
CA THR A 36 -25.33 4.57 -3.53
C THR A 36 -26.02 5.56 -2.61
N LYS A 37 -27.06 5.11 -1.94
CA LYS A 37 -27.86 5.91 -1.01
C LYS A 37 -27.72 5.39 0.40
N VAL A 38 -27.83 6.30 1.36
CA VAL A 38 -27.86 5.97 2.78
C VAL A 38 -29.27 5.48 3.16
N MET A 39 -29.39 4.22 3.54
CA MET A 39 -30.65 3.58 3.94
C MET A 39 -30.82 3.48 5.46
N GLY A 40 -29.74 3.60 6.21
CA GLY A 40 -29.74 3.55 7.66
C GLY A 40 -28.51 4.23 8.23
N VAL A 41 -28.66 4.84 9.40
CA VAL A 41 -27.59 5.57 10.08
C VAL A 41 -27.67 5.24 11.57
N THR A 42 -26.55 4.77 12.12
CA THR A 42 -26.41 4.54 13.56
C THR A 42 -25.22 5.32 14.09
N LYS A 43 -25.47 6.24 15.02
CA LYS A 43 -24.40 6.95 15.74
C LYS A 43 -23.83 6.04 16.83
N ILE A 44 -22.52 5.83 16.80
CA ILE A 44 -21.78 5.09 17.81
C ILE A 44 -21.05 6.08 18.71
N SER A 45 -21.32 5.99 20.00
CA SER A 45 -20.74 6.89 21.02
C SER A 45 -19.93 6.13 22.08
N ILE A 46 -19.70 4.83 21.86
CA ILE A 46 -18.90 3.98 22.74
C ILE A 46 -17.71 3.49 21.91
N PRO A 47 -16.46 3.71 22.37
CA PRO A 47 -15.29 3.26 21.63
C PRO A 47 -15.18 1.73 21.67
N SER A 48 -14.52 1.13 20.68
CA SER A 48 -14.13 -0.28 20.71
C SER A 48 -12.65 -0.41 21.02
N PRO A 49 -12.16 -1.57 21.49
CA PRO A 49 -10.73 -1.78 21.73
C PRO A 49 -9.86 -1.50 20.49
N GLU A 50 -10.39 -1.76 19.29
CA GLU A 50 -9.69 -1.53 18.03
C GLU A 50 -9.90 -0.13 17.46
N HIS A 51 -10.77 0.69 18.05
CA HIS A 51 -11.07 2.02 17.55
C HIS A 51 -11.47 3.02 18.64
N PRO A 52 -10.55 3.93 19.02
CA PRO A 52 -10.78 4.86 20.12
C PRO A 52 -11.54 6.14 19.74
N ILE A 53 -11.64 6.49 18.45
CA ILE A 53 -12.22 7.78 18.02
C ILE A 53 -13.76 7.68 18.00
N ILE A 54 -14.42 8.58 18.75
CA ILE A 54 -15.87 8.69 18.84
C ILE A 54 -16.29 10.17 18.93
N PRO A 55 -17.54 10.52 18.55
CA PRO A 55 -18.52 9.64 17.90
C PRO A 55 -18.15 9.34 16.45
N TYR A 56 -18.62 8.19 15.94
CA TYR A 56 -18.61 7.86 14.53
C TYR A 56 -19.97 7.30 14.12
N TYR A 57 -20.21 7.17 12.82
CA TYR A 57 -21.46 6.66 12.26
C TYR A 57 -21.23 5.37 11.47
N THR A 58 -22.15 4.44 11.60
CA THR A 58 -22.25 3.28 10.70
C THR A 58 -23.44 3.48 9.79
N LEU A 59 -23.18 3.57 8.49
CA LEU A 59 -24.18 3.69 7.44
C LEU A 59 -24.53 2.30 6.90
N ILE A 60 -25.79 2.09 6.55
CA ILE A 60 -26.19 1.04 5.60
C ILE A 60 -26.35 1.72 4.25
N LEU A 61 -25.44 1.40 3.34
CA LEU A 61 -25.47 1.89 1.96
C LEU A 61 -26.23 0.90 1.08
N GLU A 62 -27.04 1.37 0.14
CA GLU A 62 -27.72 0.55 -0.88
C GLU A 62 -27.46 1.10 -2.28
N ASP A 63 -27.11 0.23 -3.23
CA ASP A 63 -26.92 0.59 -4.64
C ASP A 63 -28.21 0.45 -5.46
N GLU A 64 -28.15 0.83 -6.74
CA GLU A 64 -29.28 0.75 -7.68
C GLU A 64 -29.77 -0.69 -7.96
N HIS A 65 -29.00 -1.70 -7.55
CA HIS A 65 -29.34 -3.12 -7.69
C HIS A 65 -29.87 -3.73 -6.38
N GLY A 66 -30.13 -2.90 -5.36
CA GLY A 66 -30.61 -3.32 -4.04
C GLY A 66 -29.54 -3.97 -3.16
N ASN A 67 -28.26 -3.87 -3.52
CA ASN A 67 -27.18 -4.47 -2.76
C ASN A 67 -26.80 -3.57 -1.58
N LYS A 68 -26.83 -4.14 -0.37
CA LYS A 68 -26.56 -3.40 0.87
C LYS A 68 -25.15 -3.61 1.41
N MET A 69 -24.49 -2.58 1.91
CA MET A 69 -23.15 -2.66 2.49
C MET A 69 -22.98 -1.71 3.68
N PRO A 70 -22.47 -2.19 4.83
CA PRO A 70 -22.12 -1.29 5.92
C PRO A 70 -20.88 -0.44 5.59
N LYS A 71 -20.90 0.83 5.97
CA LYS A 71 -19.77 1.75 5.85
C LYS A 71 -19.62 2.54 7.13
N LYS A 72 -18.41 2.55 7.69
CA LYS A 72 -18.05 3.40 8.82
C LYS A 72 -17.58 4.76 8.30
N VAL A 73 -18.08 5.82 8.88
CA VAL A 73 -17.73 7.22 8.57
C VAL A 73 -17.66 8.03 9.86
N MET A 74 -16.96 9.16 9.81
CA MET A 74 -16.92 10.16 10.87
C MET A 74 -17.96 11.26 10.66
N ASN A 75 -18.27 11.57 9.40
CA ASN A 75 -19.26 12.58 9.06
C ASN A 75 -20.67 12.07 9.31
N GLU A 76 -21.55 12.96 9.74
CA GLU A 76 -22.97 12.65 9.86
C GLU A 76 -23.63 12.63 8.48
N TYR A 77 -24.48 11.64 8.26
CA TYR A 77 -25.33 11.51 7.06
C TYR A 77 -26.79 11.36 7.50
N LYS A 78 -27.71 11.71 6.61
CA LYS A 78 -29.15 11.47 6.75
C LYS A 78 -29.59 10.32 5.84
N ILE A 79 -30.67 9.65 6.22
CA ILE A 79 -31.31 8.67 5.35
C ILE A 79 -31.78 9.37 4.07
N GLY A 80 -31.47 8.78 2.92
CA GLY A 80 -31.74 9.33 1.59
C GLY A 80 -30.56 10.08 0.97
N ASP A 81 -29.55 10.45 1.76
CA ASP A 81 -28.34 11.11 1.25
C ASP A 81 -27.62 10.20 0.24
N GLU A 82 -27.01 10.82 -0.76
CA GLU A 82 -26.11 10.13 -1.68
C GLU A 82 -24.73 10.00 -1.04
N PHE A 83 -24.18 8.78 -1.04
CA PHE A 83 -22.82 8.54 -0.62
C PHE A 83 -21.92 8.50 -1.86
N LYS A 84 -20.87 9.31 -1.89
CA LYS A 84 -19.86 9.29 -2.96
C LYS A 84 -18.47 9.32 -2.36
N TRP A 85 -17.54 8.72 -3.08
CA TRP A 85 -16.13 8.84 -2.78
C TRP A 85 -15.62 10.04 -3.56
N GLU A 86 -14.92 10.93 -2.87
CA GLU A 86 -14.23 12.05 -3.51
C GLU A 86 -12.85 11.57 -3.95
N ALA A 87 -12.51 11.85 -5.20
CA ALA A 87 -11.17 11.65 -5.74
C ALA A 87 -10.44 12.98 -5.77
N SER A 88 -9.11 12.94 -5.69
CA SER A 88 -8.24 14.08 -5.91
C SER A 88 -7.09 13.66 -6.82
N ASP A 89 -6.68 14.54 -7.72
CA ASP A 89 -5.49 14.39 -8.55
C ASP A 89 -4.30 15.20 -8.03
N ASP A 90 -4.40 15.78 -6.82
CA ASP A 90 -3.30 16.45 -6.13
C ASP A 90 -2.11 15.47 -5.95
N GLU A 91 -0.89 15.98 -6.07
CA GLU A 91 0.33 15.15 -5.92
C GLU A 91 0.39 14.49 -4.53
N ASN A 92 -0.09 15.20 -3.50
CA ASN A 92 -0.08 14.75 -2.10
C ASN A 92 -1.38 14.01 -1.71
N ALA A 93 -2.26 13.70 -2.65
CA ALA A 93 -3.49 12.95 -2.36
C ALA A 93 -3.16 11.50 -1.96
N VAL A 94 -3.72 11.05 -0.84
CA VAL A 94 -3.56 9.68 -0.35
C VAL A 94 -4.92 9.01 -0.26
N SER A 95 -5.11 7.94 -1.02
CA SER A 95 -6.31 7.10 -0.85
C SER A 95 -6.11 6.10 0.27
N ILE A 96 -7.19 5.82 1.01
CA ILE A 96 -7.27 4.69 1.95
C ILE A 96 -8.47 3.85 1.56
N ILE A 97 -8.28 2.57 1.24
CA ILE A 97 -9.36 1.63 0.89
C ILE A 97 -9.32 0.42 1.79
N LYS A 98 -10.39 0.17 2.56
CA LYS A 98 -10.51 -1.08 3.30
C LYS A 98 -10.70 -2.27 2.36
N ILE A 99 -9.84 -3.27 2.51
CA ILE A 99 -10.00 -4.60 1.93
C ILE A 99 -11.07 -5.32 2.74
N LYS A 100 -12.26 -5.51 2.16
CA LYS A 100 -13.31 -6.32 2.78
C LYS A 100 -13.14 -7.79 2.43
N TYR A 101 -13.31 -8.10 1.14
CA TYR A 101 -13.25 -9.47 0.63
C TYR A 101 -12.42 -9.58 -0.65
N ASP A 102 -12.23 -8.47 -1.37
CA ASP A 102 -11.57 -8.46 -2.66
C ASP A 102 -10.41 -7.46 -2.69
N HIS A 103 -9.24 -7.95 -3.09
CA HIS A 103 -8.04 -7.15 -3.24
C HIS A 103 -8.07 -6.39 -4.58
N GLU A 104 -8.70 -6.94 -5.61
CA GLU A 104 -8.79 -6.33 -6.93
C GLU A 104 -9.58 -5.03 -6.86
N PHE A 105 -10.78 -5.07 -6.27
CA PHE A 105 -11.56 -3.87 -5.96
C PHE A 105 -10.74 -2.83 -5.17
N ALA A 106 -10.09 -3.25 -4.08
CA ALA A 106 -9.38 -2.33 -3.20
C ALA A 106 -8.21 -1.64 -3.91
N VAL A 107 -7.37 -2.39 -4.64
CA VAL A 107 -6.24 -1.84 -5.40
C VAL A 107 -6.73 -0.92 -6.52
N LYS A 108 -7.70 -1.37 -7.32
CA LYS A 108 -8.28 -0.57 -8.41
C LYS A 108 -8.83 0.75 -7.87
N LYS A 109 -9.62 0.71 -6.80
CA LYS A 109 -10.20 1.93 -6.22
C LYS A 109 -9.16 2.85 -5.61
N ALA A 110 -8.14 2.31 -4.93
CA ALA A 110 -7.08 3.11 -4.33
C ALA A 110 -6.37 3.95 -5.41
N ILE A 111 -6.09 3.34 -6.56
CA ILE A 111 -5.46 4.00 -7.71
C ILE A 111 -6.42 5.05 -8.33
N GLU A 112 -7.67 4.70 -8.58
CA GLU A 112 -8.66 5.61 -9.18
C GLU A 112 -8.88 6.89 -8.35
N LEU A 113 -8.88 6.78 -7.02
CA LEU A 113 -9.20 7.89 -6.11
C LEU A 113 -8.07 8.90 -5.93
N VAL A 114 -6.88 8.58 -6.41
CA VAL A 114 -5.75 9.52 -6.52
C VAL A 114 -5.49 9.90 -7.98
N GLY A 115 -6.55 9.97 -8.81
CA GLY A 115 -6.45 10.42 -10.21
C GLY A 115 -5.99 9.36 -11.22
N GLY A 116 -5.91 8.09 -10.81
CA GLY A 116 -5.59 6.98 -11.71
C GLY A 116 -4.14 6.96 -12.21
N LEU A 117 -3.85 6.09 -13.17
CA LEU A 117 -2.56 6.01 -13.87
C LEU A 117 -2.78 6.30 -15.36
N LYS A 118 -1.88 7.06 -15.97
CA LYS A 118 -1.92 7.32 -17.42
C LYS A 118 -1.09 6.25 -18.10
N LEU A 119 -1.77 5.23 -18.64
CA LEU A 119 -1.16 4.02 -19.16
C LEU A 119 -1.63 3.73 -20.59
N ASP A 120 -0.76 3.08 -21.35
CA ASP A 120 -1.06 2.47 -22.64
C ASP A 120 -0.38 1.10 -22.77
N GLU A 121 -0.55 0.45 -23.92
CA GLU A 121 0.02 -0.86 -24.21
C GLU A 121 1.56 -0.91 -24.23
N ASN A 122 2.21 0.23 -24.44
CA ASN A 122 3.67 0.36 -24.55
C ASN A 122 4.33 0.78 -23.23
N THR A 123 3.55 1.22 -22.25
CA THR A 123 4.05 1.69 -20.95
C THR A 123 4.80 0.57 -20.22
N LYS A 124 6.08 0.78 -19.92
CA LYS A 124 6.91 -0.13 -19.14
C LYS A 124 6.73 0.12 -17.65
N VAL A 125 6.25 -0.89 -16.94
CA VAL A 125 5.92 -0.80 -15.52
C VAL A 125 6.83 -1.69 -14.70
N LEU A 126 7.53 -1.10 -13.74
CA LEU A 126 8.30 -1.80 -12.72
C LEU A 126 7.51 -1.88 -11.41
N ILE A 127 7.16 -3.08 -10.97
CA ILE A 127 6.54 -3.32 -9.66
C ILE A 127 7.63 -3.70 -8.67
N LYS A 128 7.77 -2.90 -7.61
CA LYS A 128 8.76 -3.08 -6.55
C LYS A 128 8.10 -3.49 -5.23
N PRO A 129 7.92 -4.80 -4.97
CA PRO A 129 7.41 -5.28 -3.68
C PRO A 129 8.43 -5.05 -2.55
N ASN A 130 8.06 -5.48 -1.34
CA ASN A 130 8.93 -5.70 -0.21
C ASN A 130 9.22 -7.21 -0.09
N ILE A 131 10.45 -7.65 -0.39
CA ILE A 131 10.88 -9.06 -0.20
C ILE A 131 12.27 -9.06 0.45
N MET A 132 12.31 -8.76 1.75
CA MET A 132 13.58 -8.62 2.48
C MET A 132 14.22 -9.96 2.88
N THR A 133 13.40 -10.99 3.10
CA THR A 133 13.81 -12.34 3.53
C THR A 133 12.82 -13.40 3.05
N ALA A 134 13.17 -14.67 3.20
CA ALA A 134 12.27 -15.79 2.91
C ALA A 134 11.19 -15.91 3.99
N ALA A 135 10.04 -15.27 3.75
CA ALA A 135 8.89 -15.30 4.64
C ALA A 135 7.59 -15.46 3.85
N TYR A 136 6.57 -16.02 4.51
CA TYR A 136 5.20 -15.94 4.01
C TYR A 136 4.60 -14.57 4.32
N SER A 137 3.69 -14.08 3.47
CA SER A 137 3.07 -12.76 3.62
C SER A 137 2.27 -12.59 4.92
N TYR A 138 1.73 -13.66 5.50
CA TYR A 138 1.00 -13.60 6.76
C TYR A 138 1.88 -13.24 7.98
N TYR A 139 3.20 -13.24 7.83
CA TYR A 139 4.11 -12.69 8.85
C TYR A 139 4.32 -11.18 8.73
N ALA A 140 3.67 -10.50 7.78
CA ALA A 140 3.83 -9.07 7.49
C ALA A 140 5.27 -8.64 7.15
N LEU A 141 6.12 -9.59 6.75
CA LEU A 141 7.52 -9.29 6.39
C LEU A 141 7.69 -8.98 4.91
N THR A 142 6.78 -9.46 4.08
CA THR A 142 6.79 -9.36 2.63
C THR A 142 5.43 -8.94 2.11
N THR A 143 5.41 -8.26 0.96
CA THR A 143 4.17 -7.88 0.29
C THR A 143 3.30 -9.09 0.00
N ASN A 144 2.00 -8.95 0.22
CA ASN A 144 0.99 -9.96 -0.04
C ASN A 144 0.87 -10.23 -1.56
N PRO A 145 1.08 -11.47 -2.02
CA PRO A 145 0.93 -11.81 -3.44
C PRO A 145 -0.45 -11.46 -4.01
N LYS A 146 -1.51 -11.45 -3.20
CA LYS A 146 -2.85 -11.04 -3.65
C LYS A 146 -2.90 -9.56 -4.05
N VAL A 147 -2.13 -8.69 -3.39
CA VAL A 147 -2.00 -7.27 -3.76
C VAL A 147 -1.24 -7.12 -5.07
N ILE A 148 -0.15 -7.87 -5.24
CA ILE A 148 0.62 -7.87 -6.50
C ILE A 148 -0.23 -8.42 -7.66
N LYS A 149 -1.00 -9.49 -7.44
CA LYS A 149 -1.93 -10.02 -8.44
C LYS A 149 -2.95 -8.97 -8.86
N ALA A 150 -3.63 -8.36 -7.88
CA ALA A 150 -4.63 -7.31 -8.11
C ALA A 150 -4.05 -6.12 -8.88
N LEU A 151 -2.80 -5.74 -8.59
CA LEU A 151 -2.10 -4.70 -9.33
C LEU A 151 -1.83 -5.11 -10.78
N ILE A 152 -1.31 -6.31 -11.03
CA ILE A 152 -1.07 -6.81 -12.40
C ILE A 152 -2.38 -6.85 -13.19
N ASP A 153 -3.46 -7.39 -12.60
CA ASP A 153 -4.76 -7.47 -13.27
C ASP A 153 -5.31 -6.06 -13.58
N ASN A 154 -5.14 -5.10 -12.65
CA ASN A 154 -5.52 -3.71 -12.87
C ASN A 154 -4.72 -3.04 -14.01
N LEU A 155 -3.41 -3.29 -14.10
CA LEU A 155 -2.56 -2.77 -15.19
C LEU A 155 -2.96 -3.37 -16.54
N VAL A 156 -3.21 -4.68 -16.59
CA VAL A 156 -3.65 -5.38 -17.82
C VAL A 156 -5.04 -4.91 -18.25
N ALA A 157 -5.96 -4.69 -17.30
CA ALA A 157 -7.27 -4.10 -17.60
C ALA A 157 -7.17 -2.68 -18.17
N GLN A 158 -6.10 -1.96 -17.84
CA GLN A 158 -5.74 -0.66 -18.42
C GLN A 158 -4.89 -0.78 -19.70
N LYS A 159 -4.90 -1.96 -20.34
CA LYS A 159 -4.24 -2.30 -21.62
C LYS A 159 -2.72 -2.42 -21.58
N VAL A 160 -2.07 -2.33 -20.41
CA VAL A 160 -0.62 -2.57 -20.32
C VAL A 160 -0.31 -4.01 -20.73
N SER A 161 0.62 -4.18 -21.67
CA SER A 161 1.09 -5.50 -22.07
C SER A 161 1.80 -6.19 -20.91
N ARG A 162 1.51 -7.48 -20.66
CA ARG A 162 2.18 -8.28 -19.63
C ARG A 162 3.70 -8.32 -19.81
N ASN A 163 4.17 -8.28 -21.06
CA ASN A 163 5.60 -8.24 -21.39
C ASN A 163 6.29 -6.94 -20.94
N ASN A 164 5.52 -5.86 -20.73
CA ASN A 164 5.99 -4.58 -20.25
C ASN A 164 5.89 -4.45 -18.73
N ILE A 165 5.38 -5.47 -18.02
CA ILE A 165 5.35 -5.51 -16.57
C ILE A 165 6.55 -6.31 -16.09
N THR A 166 7.34 -5.74 -15.17
CA THR A 166 8.44 -6.42 -14.50
C THR A 166 8.28 -6.29 -12.98
N ILE A 167 8.34 -7.39 -12.26
CA ILE A 167 8.51 -7.40 -10.80
C ILE A 167 10.00 -7.42 -10.51
N ALA A 168 10.49 -6.49 -9.70
CA ALA A 168 11.91 -6.44 -9.33
C ALA A 168 12.09 -6.15 -7.84
N GLU A 169 13.01 -6.87 -7.19
CA GLU A 169 13.39 -6.65 -5.79
C GLU A 169 14.79 -7.24 -5.55
N GLN A 170 15.43 -6.87 -4.44
CA GLN A 170 16.62 -7.51 -3.92
C GLN A 170 16.30 -8.05 -2.52
N SER A 171 16.56 -9.35 -2.31
CA SER A 171 16.50 -9.95 -0.99
C SER A 171 17.79 -9.65 -0.22
N GLN A 172 17.66 -9.27 1.05
CA GLN A 172 18.80 -8.87 1.87
C GLN A 172 19.28 -9.97 2.83
N PHE A 173 18.34 -10.72 3.41
CA PHE A 173 18.64 -11.70 4.47
C PHE A 173 18.39 -13.16 4.03
N ALA A 174 18.17 -13.37 2.74
CA ALA A 174 18.05 -14.69 2.13
C ALA A 174 18.51 -14.62 0.67
N GLU A 175 18.86 -15.76 0.08
CA GLU A 175 19.05 -15.84 -1.37
C GLU A 175 17.75 -15.47 -2.09
N PHE A 176 17.88 -14.69 -3.17
CA PHE A 176 16.74 -14.14 -3.91
C PHE A 176 15.72 -15.22 -4.28
N ASP A 177 16.15 -16.29 -4.95
CA ASP A 177 15.27 -17.38 -5.42
C ASP A 177 14.50 -18.05 -4.28
N LYS A 178 15.16 -18.26 -3.13
CA LYS A 178 14.51 -18.80 -1.92
C LYS A 178 13.48 -17.82 -1.37
N ALA A 179 13.81 -16.53 -1.35
CA ALA A 179 12.91 -15.50 -0.84
C ALA A 179 11.64 -15.41 -1.71
N VAL A 180 11.79 -15.15 -3.01
CA VAL A 180 10.66 -15.00 -3.94
C VAL A 180 9.80 -16.26 -4.07
N SER A 181 10.40 -17.45 -3.93
CA SER A 181 9.66 -18.70 -3.88
C SER A 181 8.79 -18.80 -2.61
N ARG A 182 9.37 -18.50 -1.44
CA ARG A 182 8.67 -18.56 -0.14
C ARG A 182 7.52 -17.56 -0.06
N THR A 183 7.67 -16.38 -0.65
CA THR A 183 6.59 -15.37 -0.71
C THR A 183 5.42 -15.80 -1.59
N GLY A 184 5.64 -16.68 -2.57
CA GLY A 184 4.68 -17.02 -3.63
C GLY A 184 4.73 -16.07 -4.84
N ILE A 185 5.54 -15.01 -4.81
CA ILE A 185 5.66 -14.05 -5.91
C ILE A 185 6.31 -14.68 -7.15
N ALA A 186 7.25 -15.62 -6.98
CA ALA A 186 7.85 -16.33 -8.12
C ALA A 186 6.81 -17.13 -8.92
N LYS A 187 5.95 -17.88 -8.20
CA LYS A 187 4.85 -18.62 -8.84
C LYS A 187 3.86 -17.67 -9.49
N LEU A 188 3.48 -16.59 -8.79
CA LEU A 188 2.57 -15.58 -9.32
C LEU A 188 3.09 -14.92 -10.60
N ALA A 189 4.38 -14.57 -10.65
CA ALA A 189 5.01 -13.98 -11.82
C ALA A 189 4.95 -14.94 -13.02
N SER A 190 5.30 -16.21 -12.79
CA SER A 190 5.22 -17.27 -13.80
C SER A 190 3.80 -17.48 -14.32
N ASP A 191 2.82 -17.66 -13.43
CA ASP A 191 1.42 -17.89 -13.79
C ASP A 191 0.81 -16.72 -14.57
N ASN A 192 1.36 -15.51 -14.41
CA ASN A 192 0.89 -14.29 -15.07
C ASN A 192 1.73 -13.88 -16.29
N GLY A 193 2.79 -14.62 -16.64
CA GLY A 193 3.70 -14.27 -17.74
C GLY A 193 4.42 -12.94 -17.53
N VAL A 194 4.74 -12.59 -16.29
CA VAL A 194 5.40 -11.34 -15.90
C VAL A 194 6.86 -11.63 -15.53
N LYS A 195 7.78 -10.75 -15.95
CA LYS A 195 9.21 -10.92 -15.67
C LYS A 195 9.49 -10.71 -14.17
N LEU A 196 10.33 -11.56 -13.58
CA LEU A 196 10.86 -11.38 -12.23
C LEU A 196 12.37 -11.13 -12.29
N VAL A 197 12.84 -10.07 -11.65
CA VAL A 197 14.25 -9.63 -11.68
C VAL A 197 14.82 -9.49 -10.28
N ASP A 198 16.02 -10.06 -10.10
CA ASP A 198 16.87 -9.82 -8.94
C ASP A 198 17.66 -8.52 -9.16
N ILE A 199 17.33 -7.48 -8.41
CA ILE A 199 17.99 -6.17 -8.52
C ILE A 199 19.50 -6.27 -8.24
N ALA A 200 19.95 -7.19 -7.37
CA ALA A 200 21.37 -7.37 -7.06
C ALA A 200 22.22 -7.74 -8.28
N LYS A 201 21.59 -8.33 -9.31
CA LYS A 201 22.23 -8.81 -10.53
C LYS A 201 22.08 -7.84 -11.71
N THR A 202 21.51 -6.66 -11.48
CA THR A 202 21.34 -5.62 -12.50
C THR A 202 22.58 -4.73 -12.62
N GLU A 203 22.61 -3.91 -13.66
CA GLU A 203 23.58 -2.81 -13.74
C GLU A 203 23.19 -1.71 -12.75
N PHE A 204 24.20 -1.05 -12.18
CA PHE A 204 24.04 0.09 -11.28
C PHE A 204 24.67 1.34 -11.91
N VAL A 205 24.04 2.49 -11.66
CA VAL A 205 24.55 3.81 -12.04
C VAL A 205 24.92 4.60 -10.80
N ASP A 206 26.07 5.27 -10.84
CA ASP A 206 26.50 6.14 -9.75
C ASP A 206 25.64 7.41 -9.71
N LYS A 207 25.16 7.76 -8.52
CA LYS A 207 24.39 8.96 -8.20
C LYS A 207 24.95 9.59 -6.93
N GLU A 208 24.82 10.90 -6.80
CA GLU A 208 25.28 11.61 -5.62
C GLU A 208 24.28 12.70 -5.22
N SER A 209 24.06 12.87 -3.93
CA SER A 209 23.27 13.97 -3.36
C SER A 209 23.68 14.21 -1.92
N GLY A 210 23.92 15.48 -1.54
CA GLY A 210 24.28 15.83 -0.17
C GLY A 210 25.56 15.20 0.36
N GLY A 211 26.51 14.86 -0.52
CA GLY A 211 27.75 14.15 -0.17
C GLY A 211 27.57 12.64 0.05
N PHE A 212 26.37 12.11 -0.13
CA PHE A 212 26.11 10.67 -0.16
C PHE A 212 26.22 10.15 -1.59
N LYS A 213 26.97 9.06 -1.77
CA LYS A 213 27.13 8.36 -3.04
C LYS A 213 26.28 7.10 -3.05
N PHE A 214 25.55 6.89 -4.13
CA PHE A 214 24.64 5.77 -4.29
C PHE A 214 24.93 5.04 -5.60
N LYS A 215 25.01 3.71 -5.55
CA LYS A 215 24.93 2.87 -6.74
C LYS A 215 23.48 2.44 -6.93
N VAL A 216 22.73 3.14 -7.78
CA VAL A 216 21.29 2.92 -7.98
C VAL A 216 21.05 1.99 -9.17
N SER A 217 20.16 1.01 -9.04
CA SER A 217 19.87 0.07 -10.12
C SER A 217 19.34 0.80 -11.35
N LYS A 218 19.95 0.52 -12.51
CA LYS A 218 19.63 1.13 -13.79
C LYS A 218 18.21 0.80 -14.25
N ILE A 219 17.66 -0.33 -13.81
CA ILE A 219 16.30 -0.77 -14.17
C ILE A 219 15.23 0.28 -13.82
N LEU A 220 15.45 1.09 -12.78
CA LEU A 220 14.52 2.17 -12.42
C LEU A 220 14.39 3.21 -13.53
N TYR A 221 15.45 3.49 -14.27
CA TYR A 221 15.48 4.50 -15.33
C TYR A 221 15.10 3.92 -16.71
N GLU A 222 14.91 2.62 -16.80
CA GLU A 222 14.53 1.90 -18.02
C GLU A 222 13.02 1.63 -18.12
N ASN A 223 12.26 2.07 -17.11
CA ASN A 223 10.80 1.93 -17.02
C ASN A 223 10.12 3.30 -16.95
N ASP A 224 8.93 3.40 -17.56
CA ASP A 224 8.16 4.63 -17.63
C ASP A 224 7.39 4.91 -16.32
N LEU A 225 7.01 3.84 -15.62
CA LEU A 225 6.33 3.89 -14.33
C LEU A 225 6.96 2.90 -13.35
N ILE A 226 7.28 3.38 -12.16
CA ILE A 226 7.65 2.54 -11.02
C ILE A 226 6.50 2.55 -10.02
N ILE A 227 6.08 1.35 -9.59
CA ILE A 227 5.09 1.17 -8.53
C ILE A 227 5.76 0.50 -7.34
N ASN A 228 6.01 1.30 -6.30
CA ASN A 228 6.51 0.85 -5.01
C ASN A 228 5.38 0.22 -4.20
N VAL A 229 5.54 -1.03 -3.76
CA VAL A 229 4.52 -1.79 -3.02
C VAL A 229 5.06 -2.21 -1.65
N PRO A 230 5.31 -1.24 -0.75
CA PRO A 230 5.83 -1.53 0.59
C PRO A 230 4.79 -2.28 1.42
N VAL A 231 5.24 -3.00 2.43
CA VAL A 231 4.37 -3.38 3.56
C VAL A 231 4.59 -2.35 4.65
N MET A 232 3.51 -1.79 5.20
CA MET A 232 3.61 -0.77 6.25
C MET A 232 3.89 -1.39 7.62
N LYS A 233 4.94 -0.90 8.28
CA LYS A 233 5.48 -1.48 9.51
C LYS A 233 5.94 -0.40 10.47
N THR A 234 5.97 -0.70 11.76
CA THR A 234 6.80 0.06 12.72
C THR A 234 8.27 -0.35 12.59
N HIS A 235 9.18 0.58 12.87
CA HIS A 235 10.62 0.33 12.75
C HIS A 235 11.38 0.98 13.92
N MET A 236 12.29 0.23 14.54
CA MET A 236 13.05 0.68 15.72
C MET A 236 13.84 1.97 15.50
N LEU A 237 14.52 2.11 14.37
CA LEU A 237 15.28 3.32 14.03
C LEU A 237 14.43 4.42 13.36
N LEU A 238 13.72 4.08 12.29
CA LEU A 238 13.04 5.03 11.41
C LEU A 238 11.65 5.47 11.93
N GLY A 239 11.15 4.86 13.01
CA GLY A 239 9.76 4.98 13.47
C GLY A 239 8.83 4.07 12.66
N ILE A 240 8.90 4.14 11.33
CA ILE A 240 8.17 3.27 10.40
C ILE A 240 9.07 2.72 9.30
N SER A 241 8.67 1.59 8.70
CA SER A 241 9.17 1.10 7.40
C SER A 241 7.97 1.07 6.46
N GLY A 242 8.07 1.84 5.39
CA GLY A 242 6.96 2.12 4.48
C GLY A 242 7.47 2.51 3.10
N ALA A 243 6.84 3.51 2.50
CA ALA A 243 7.12 3.98 1.16
C ALA A 243 8.60 4.34 0.96
N LEU A 244 9.16 5.16 1.85
CA LEU A 244 10.54 5.63 1.73
C LEU A 244 11.57 4.51 1.96
N GLU A 245 11.44 3.77 3.06
CA GLU A 245 12.42 2.72 3.40
C GLU A 245 12.45 1.59 2.35
N ASN A 246 11.30 1.23 1.76
CA ASN A 246 11.24 0.14 0.79
C ASN A 246 12.06 0.40 -0.47
N MET A 247 12.26 1.68 -0.81
CA MET A 247 13.08 2.13 -1.94
C MET A 247 14.58 2.09 -1.65
N THR A 248 15.02 1.90 -0.41
CA THR A 248 16.46 1.78 -0.10
C THR A 248 17.11 0.56 -0.72
N ARG A 249 16.34 -0.50 -1.02
CA ARG A 249 16.83 -1.76 -1.61
C ARG A 249 16.94 -1.74 -3.14
N VAL A 250 16.83 -0.57 -3.74
CA VAL A 250 17.10 -0.39 -5.19
C VAL A 250 18.57 -0.04 -5.46
N VAL A 251 19.39 0.08 -4.41
CA VAL A 251 20.84 0.34 -4.51
C VAL A 251 21.65 -0.95 -4.41
N SER A 252 22.94 -0.91 -4.75
CA SER A 252 23.81 -2.09 -4.64
C SER A 252 23.87 -2.60 -3.19
N ALA A 253 24.17 -3.89 -3.02
CA ALA A 253 24.30 -4.48 -1.70
C ALA A 253 25.39 -3.80 -0.84
N GLU A 254 26.44 -3.24 -1.44
CA GLU A 254 27.43 -2.44 -0.69
C GLU A 254 26.83 -1.10 -0.23
N THR A 255 26.23 -0.32 -1.14
CA THR A 255 25.60 0.95 -0.79
C THR A 255 24.51 0.74 0.27
N TYR A 256 23.70 -0.31 0.18
CA TYR A 256 22.67 -0.59 1.18
C TYR A 256 23.27 -0.84 2.57
N LYS A 257 24.37 -1.59 2.67
CA LYS A 257 25.08 -1.79 3.95
C LYS A 257 25.62 -0.48 4.49
N GLU A 258 26.18 0.38 3.64
CA GLU A 258 26.67 1.71 4.04
C GLU A 258 25.55 2.58 4.61
N LEU A 259 24.34 2.55 4.04
CA LEU A 259 23.17 3.27 4.57
C LEU A 259 22.77 2.80 5.97
N GLN A 260 23.07 1.55 6.33
CA GLN A 260 22.74 0.98 7.64
C GLN A 260 23.85 1.14 8.68
N ASN A 261 25.09 1.43 8.26
CA ASN A 261 26.25 1.46 9.15
C ASN A 261 26.22 2.62 10.15
N ASP A 262 25.63 3.76 9.77
CA ASP A 262 25.52 4.94 10.63
C ASP A 262 24.04 5.32 10.83
N PRO A 263 23.41 4.86 11.93
CA PRO A 263 22.04 5.21 12.26
C PRO A 263 21.78 6.71 12.36
N ALA A 264 22.80 7.52 12.71
CA ALA A 264 22.65 8.97 12.81
C ALA A 264 22.50 9.64 11.44
N LYS A 265 23.09 9.05 10.39
CA LYS A 265 23.00 9.54 9.01
C LYS A 265 21.95 8.82 8.16
N ALA A 266 21.45 7.67 8.62
CA ALA A 266 20.51 6.85 7.86
C ALA A 266 19.28 7.65 7.38
N LEU A 267 18.70 8.51 8.23
CA LEU A 267 17.52 9.32 7.87
C LEU A 267 17.83 10.28 6.70
N GLU A 268 18.93 11.03 6.80
CA GLU A 268 19.35 11.97 5.75
C GLU A 268 19.76 11.24 4.48
N ALA A 269 20.46 10.12 4.60
CA ALA A 269 20.90 9.31 3.47
C ALA A 269 19.71 8.74 2.69
N ILE A 270 18.67 8.27 3.38
CA ILE A 270 17.40 7.85 2.77
C ILE A 270 16.77 9.02 2.02
N CYS A 271 16.68 10.21 2.63
CA CYS A 271 16.11 11.37 1.97
C CYS A 271 16.93 11.80 0.74
N HIS A 272 18.27 11.80 0.82
CA HIS A 272 19.14 12.10 -0.31
C HIS A 272 19.05 11.07 -1.44
N LEU A 273 18.82 9.79 -1.11
CA LEU A 273 18.52 8.78 -2.12
C LEU A 273 17.24 9.16 -2.89
N HIS A 274 16.17 9.57 -2.21
CA HIS A 274 14.93 9.98 -2.87
C HIS A 274 15.09 11.19 -3.79
N LYS A 275 16.09 12.05 -3.58
CA LYS A 275 16.41 13.17 -4.49
C LYS A 275 17.01 12.72 -5.82
N VAL A 276 17.58 11.51 -5.88
CA VAL A 276 18.22 10.99 -7.11
C VAL A 276 17.40 9.91 -7.80
N LEU A 277 16.38 9.35 -7.12
CA LEU A 277 15.47 8.38 -7.71
C LEU A 277 14.54 9.05 -8.74
N PRO A 278 14.14 8.33 -9.80
CA PRO A 278 13.02 8.77 -10.65
C PRO A 278 11.72 8.84 -9.84
N LYS A 279 10.74 9.60 -10.33
CA LYS A 279 9.39 9.62 -9.74
C LYS A 279 8.78 8.22 -9.75
N TYR A 280 8.02 7.90 -8.71
CA TYR A 280 7.34 6.61 -8.57
C TYR A 280 5.98 6.79 -7.90
N PHE A 281 5.08 5.84 -8.15
CA PHE A 281 3.80 5.74 -7.46
C PHE A 281 3.93 4.74 -6.31
N THR A 282 3.30 5.02 -5.17
CA THR A 282 3.27 4.09 -4.04
C THR A 282 1.87 3.48 -3.92
N LEU A 283 1.82 2.15 -3.88
CA LEU A 283 0.65 1.36 -3.52
C LEU A 283 1.00 0.54 -2.27
N ALA A 284 0.80 1.11 -1.09
CA ALA A 284 1.19 0.46 0.15
C ALA A 284 0.24 -0.69 0.53
N ASP A 285 0.83 -1.86 0.73
CA ASP A 285 0.17 -3.03 1.30
C ASP A 285 0.01 -2.84 2.80
N CYS A 286 -1.21 -2.48 3.18
CA CYS A 286 -1.69 -2.45 4.56
C CYS A 286 -2.70 -3.58 4.78
N SER A 287 -2.59 -4.71 4.09
CA SER A 287 -3.47 -5.85 4.37
C SER A 287 -3.12 -6.43 5.74
N ILE A 288 -1.84 -6.79 5.92
CA ILE A 288 -1.25 -7.18 7.19
C ILE A 288 0.05 -6.39 7.35
N GLY A 289 0.04 -5.38 8.23
CA GLY A 289 1.22 -4.61 8.61
C GLY A 289 1.99 -5.28 9.75
N LEU A 290 3.08 -4.67 10.20
CA LEU A 290 3.84 -5.13 11.37
C LEU A 290 3.87 -4.04 12.43
N GLN A 291 3.56 -4.38 13.69
CA GLN A 291 3.66 -3.47 14.83
C GLN A 291 4.66 -4.00 15.88
N GLY A 292 5.06 -3.14 16.82
CA GLY A 292 6.07 -3.45 17.82
C GLY A 292 7.50 -3.29 17.29
N ASN A 293 8.41 -4.17 17.69
CA ASN A 293 9.86 -4.03 17.42
C ASN A 293 10.28 -4.44 16.00
N GLY A 294 9.60 -3.99 14.94
CA GLY A 294 10.11 -4.15 13.58
C GLY A 294 11.47 -3.47 13.36
N PRO A 295 12.26 -3.85 12.33
CA PRO A 295 11.87 -4.69 11.18
C PRO A 295 11.93 -6.19 11.48
N LEU A 296 11.60 -7.04 10.49
CA LEU A 296 11.67 -8.51 10.59
C LEU A 296 10.74 -9.11 11.66
N ASN A 297 11.04 -10.33 12.13
CA ASN A 297 10.20 -11.12 13.05
C ASN A 297 10.31 -10.71 14.53
N TYR A 298 10.83 -9.51 14.80
CA TYR A 298 10.90 -8.92 16.15
C TYR A 298 9.61 -8.18 16.53
N GLY A 299 8.75 -7.89 15.56
CA GLY A 299 7.40 -7.37 15.75
C GLY A 299 6.32 -8.45 15.70
N GLU A 300 5.06 -8.02 15.71
CA GLU A 300 3.89 -8.88 15.53
C GLU A 300 3.00 -8.37 14.38
N PRO A 301 2.31 -9.26 13.65
CA PRO A 301 1.39 -8.85 12.59
C PRO A 301 0.23 -7.98 13.11
N ALA A 302 -0.09 -6.93 12.36
CA ALA A 302 -1.24 -6.04 12.57
C ALA A 302 -2.22 -6.19 11.40
N PHE A 303 -3.43 -6.67 11.67
CA PHE A 303 -4.47 -6.91 10.64
C PHE A 303 -5.19 -5.61 10.27
N LEU A 304 -4.57 -4.87 9.37
CA LEU A 304 -5.01 -3.53 8.98
C LEU A 304 -6.14 -3.58 7.95
N ASN A 305 -6.12 -4.58 7.05
CA ASN A 305 -7.13 -4.82 6.01
C ASN A 305 -7.40 -3.58 5.14
N MET A 306 -6.35 -2.93 4.64
CA MET A 306 -6.48 -1.77 3.75
C MET A 306 -5.38 -1.70 2.69
N ILE A 307 -5.58 -0.86 1.69
CA ILE A 307 -4.59 -0.40 0.72
C ILE A 307 -4.49 1.11 0.87
N MET A 308 -3.27 1.64 0.79
CA MET A 308 -3.06 3.08 0.62
C MET A 308 -2.37 3.35 -0.69
N ALA A 309 -2.66 4.47 -1.36
CA ALA A 309 -1.98 4.82 -2.59
C ALA A 309 -1.74 6.33 -2.72
N SER A 310 -0.61 6.73 -3.32
CA SER A 310 -0.26 8.13 -3.56
C SER A 310 0.91 8.26 -4.55
N ARG A 311 1.09 9.46 -5.12
CA ARG A 311 2.34 9.88 -5.80
C ARG A 311 3.39 10.40 -4.83
N ASP A 312 2.95 10.95 -3.70
CA ASP A 312 3.83 11.40 -2.63
C ASP A 312 4.10 10.24 -1.64
N PRO A 313 5.33 9.71 -1.58
CA PRO A 313 5.68 8.65 -0.64
C PRO A 313 5.68 9.12 0.83
N VAL A 314 6.01 10.38 1.10
CA VAL A 314 6.02 10.95 2.45
C VAL A 314 4.58 11.04 2.96
N ALA A 315 3.64 11.43 2.11
CA ALA A 315 2.23 11.50 2.47
C ALA A 315 1.65 10.13 2.84
N VAL A 316 2.02 9.04 2.14
CA VAL A 316 1.61 7.66 2.51
C VAL A 316 2.14 7.29 3.89
N ASP A 317 3.42 7.53 4.12
CA ASP A 317 4.11 7.26 5.37
C ASP A 317 3.49 8.06 6.53
N LYS A 318 3.14 9.32 6.28
CA LYS A 318 2.45 10.18 7.26
C LYS A 318 1.02 9.74 7.56
N VAL A 319 0.24 9.41 6.53
CA VAL A 319 -1.14 8.93 6.71
C VAL A 319 -1.14 7.60 7.48
N PHE A 320 -0.15 6.74 7.26
CA PHE A 320 0.02 5.52 8.06
C PHE A 320 0.40 5.83 9.52
N GLU A 321 1.31 6.78 9.76
CA GLU A 321 1.65 7.26 11.11
C GLU A 321 0.39 7.71 11.86
N GLU A 322 -0.41 8.58 11.25
CA GLU A 322 -1.65 9.11 11.85
C GLU A 322 -2.72 8.03 12.04
N MET A 323 -2.88 7.12 11.07
CA MET A 323 -3.80 5.98 11.15
C MET A 323 -3.41 5.07 12.33
N GLY A 324 -2.12 4.81 12.50
CA GLY A 324 -1.59 3.98 13.57
C GLY A 324 -1.47 4.68 14.93
N MET A 325 -1.85 5.97 15.02
CA MET A 325 -1.66 6.81 16.20
C MET A 325 -0.22 6.80 16.72
N LEU A 326 0.73 6.60 15.81
CA LEU A 326 2.15 6.57 16.10
C LEU A 326 2.62 8.00 16.39
N ARG A 327 3.61 8.12 17.27
CA ARG A 327 4.18 9.43 17.63
C ARG A 327 5.66 9.41 17.33
N LYS A 328 6.14 10.53 16.79
CA LYS A 328 7.57 10.79 16.55
C LYS A 328 8.15 9.76 15.59
N VAL A 329 7.83 9.90 14.31
CA VAL A 329 8.43 9.12 13.22
C VAL A 329 9.56 9.96 12.60
N PRO A 330 10.83 9.71 12.95
CA PRO A 330 11.92 10.61 12.55
C PRO A 330 12.11 10.71 11.04
N LEU A 331 11.75 9.65 10.29
CA LEU A 331 11.91 9.62 8.85
C LEU A 331 10.95 10.56 8.13
N THR A 332 9.66 10.59 8.51
CA THR A 332 8.67 11.51 7.91
C THR A 332 9.03 12.96 8.22
N ASP A 333 9.37 13.26 9.48
CA ASP A 333 9.82 14.60 9.91
C ASP A 333 11.06 15.08 9.13
N THR A 334 12.02 14.18 8.89
CA THR A 334 13.25 14.52 8.14
C THR A 334 12.96 14.69 6.66
N ALA A 335 12.11 13.85 6.07
CA ALA A 335 11.74 13.90 4.67
C ALA A 335 10.99 15.21 4.32
N GLU A 336 10.06 15.64 5.18
CA GLU A 336 9.39 16.94 5.12
C GLU A 336 10.41 18.08 5.11
N ARG A 337 11.27 18.13 6.13
CA ARG A 337 12.29 19.19 6.27
C ARG A 337 13.24 19.27 5.06
N MET A 338 13.48 18.15 4.40
CA MET A 338 14.37 18.05 3.24
C MET A 338 13.66 18.25 1.90
N GLY A 339 12.33 18.47 1.90
CA GLY A 339 11.51 18.72 0.72
C GLY A 339 11.33 17.49 -0.17
N ILE A 340 11.23 16.30 0.41
CA ILE A 340 11.01 15.05 -0.34
C ILE A 340 9.53 14.87 -0.71
N GLY A 341 8.64 15.33 0.16
CA GLY A 341 7.18 15.22 0.06
C GLY A 341 6.56 15.83 1.32
N SER A 342 5.24 15.72 1.46
CA SER A 342 4.46 16.32 2.54
C SER A 342 4.13 15.33 3.65
N ALA A 343 4.44 15.73 4.89
CA ALA A 343 4.06 15.14 6.16
C ALA A 343 3.11 16.07 6.95
N ASP A 344 2.69 17.19 6.36
CA ASP A 344 1.69 18.08 6.95
C ASP A 344 0.28 17.61 6.56
N MET A 345 -0.48 17.10 7.53
CA MET A 345 -1.87 16.66 7.31
C MET A 345 -2.81 17.75 6.78
N ARG A 346 -2.43 19.03 6.85
CA ARG A 346 -3.18 20.15 6.25
C ARG A 346 -2.99 20.25 4.75
N GLU A 347 -1.90 19.70 4.21
CA GLU A 347 -1.57 19.68 2.79
C GLU A 347 -1.88 18.32 2.12
N ILE A 348 -2.16 17.30 2.93
CA ILE A 348 -2.48 15.94 2.46
C ILE A 348 -4.00 15.80 2.31
N THR A 349 -4.46 15.62 1.07
CA THR A 349 -5.86 15.28 0.77
C THR A 349 -6.09 13.77 0.93
N VAL A 350 -6.77 13.36 2.01
CA VAL A 350 -7.14 11.95 2.20
C VAL A 350 -8.42 11.61 1.42
N THR A 351 -8.32 10.67 0.48
CA THR A 351 -9.47 10.18 -0.29
C THR A 351 -9.94 8.80 0.20
N GLY A 352 -11.24 8.56 0.04
CA GLY A 352 -11.85 7.27 0.29
C GLY A 352 -12.31 6.96 1.71
N ASP A 353 -11.81 5.89 2.34
CA ASP A 353 -12.09 5.63 3.75
C ASP A 353 -11.45 6.73 4.60
N GLN A 354 -12.27 7.45 5.38
CA GLN A 354 -11.81 8.58 6.18
C GLN A 354 -10.74 8.12 7.19
N LEU A 355 -9.62 8.86 7.26
CA LEU A 355 -8.48 8.54 8.12
C LEU A 355 -8.91 8.27 9.56
N ASP A 356 -9.71 9.18 10.14
CA ASP A 356 -10.21 9.05 11.50
C ASP A 356 -11.12 7.84 11.71
N ALA A 357 -11.77 7.30 10.66
CA ALA A 357 -12.54 6.05 10.73
C ALA A 357 -11.67 4.78 10.60
N CYS A 358 -10.41 4.96 10.15
CA CYS A 358 -9.39 3.93 10.04
C CYS A 358 -8.44 3.89 11.24
N LYS A 359 -8.38 4.97 12.03
CA LYS A 359 -7.48 5.11 13.18
C LYS A 359 -7.58 3.94 14.16
N ARG A 360 -6.42 3.46 14.60
CA ARG A 360 -6.27 2.44 15.64
C ARG A 360 -4.91 2.59 16.30
N GLU A 361 -4.79 2.14 17.54
CA GLU A 361 -3.51 2.16 18.24
C GLU A 361 -2.62 1.03 17.74
N LEU A 362 -1.50 1.38 17.10
CA LEU A 362 -0.43 0.42 16.79
C LEU A 362 0.64 0.45 17.87
N LYS A 363 1.18 -0.72 18.23
CA LYS A 363 2.31 -0.80 19.15
C LYS A 363 3.53 -0.13 18.49
N PRO A 364 4.11 0.95 19.04
CA PRO A 364 5.32 1.53 18.48
C PRO A 364 6.52 0.62 18.71
N ALA A 365 7.58 0.78 17.91
CA ALA A 365 8.84 0.10 18.14
C ALA A 365 9.56 0.71 19.36
N TYR A 366 9.98 -0.11 20.32
CA TYR A 366 10.64 0.33 21.57
C TYR A 366 12.00 1.00 21.30
N GLY A 367 12.67 0.66 20.20
CA GLY A 367 13.93 1.30 19.77
C GLY A 367 13.81 2.79 19.45
N SER A 368 12.62 3.30 19.16
CA SER A 368 12.38 4.74 18.97
C SER A 368 12.65 5.56 20.24
N LYS A 369 12.67 4.92 21.42
CA LYS A 369 13.09 5.55 22.68
C LYS A 369 14.61 5.74 22.80
N LEU A 370 15.44 5.04 22.03
CA LEU A 370 16.91 5.21 22.06
C LEU A 370 17.40 6.47 21.34
N ILE A 371 16.58 7.05 20.45
CA ILE A 371 16.82 8.39 19.87
C ILE A 371 16.58 9.49 20.92
N LYS A 372 16.17 9.16 22.17
CA LYS A 372 16.13 10.12 23.30
C LYS A 372 17.49 10.41 23.94
N MET A 373 18.61 10.05 23.31
CA MET A 373 19.93 10.37 23.83
C MET A 373 20.83 10.97 22.74
N ARG A 374 20.50 12.19 22.29
CA ARG A 374 21.46 13.27 22.06
C ARG A 374 20.75 14.58 21.75
#